data_AF-A0A258TC32-F1
#
_entry.id   AF-A0A258TC32-F1
#
_cell.length_a   1.000
_cell.length_b   1.000
_cell.length_c   1.000
_cell.angle_alpha   90.00
_cell.angle_beta   90.00
_cell.angle_gamma   90.00
#
_symmetry.space_group_name_H-M   'P 1'
#
loop_
_entity.id
_entity.type
_entity.pdbx_description
1 polymer ?
#
loop_
_entity_poly.entity_id
_entity_poly.type
_entity_poly.pdbx_seq_one_letter_code
_entity_poly.pdbx_strand_id
1 'polypeptide(L)'
;MCLSAEASFTAAAILMPAGVLSTYRAWQTDRRYLAIAALPFLFGLQQATEGLVWTAGQWGDQDLVTRYSLAYMFFTWLAWPVGAPVSTYFIEHGRRRSLYLFFAIAGGMLGALQYVPYFAHEGWLTTTFLERAVRYQDVNLLDFVVTRETTYGIYAALVTVPFLLSRDRAVKVFGLLVLGVLVVTYTFFAYAYISVFCFGGALMSLYLVAMTLRKPRTGSAMGTV
;
A
#
# COMPACT_ATOMS: atom_id res chain seq x y z
N MET A 1 5.82 13.78 6.16
CA MET A 1 7.08 14.38 5.69
C MET A 1 7.85 13.28 4.96
N CYS A 2 8.06 13.37 3.65
CA CYS A 2 8.80 12.36 2.88
C CYS A 2 10.29 12.70 2.94
N LEU A 3 11.04 11.92 3.70
CA LEU A 3 12.32 12.35 4.27
C LEU A 3 13.43 11.43 3.74
N SER A 4 13.99 11.74 2.56
CA SER A 4 15.27 11.18 2.09
C SER A 4 15.39 9.63 2.00
N ALA A 5 16.55 9.14 1.54
CA ALA A 5 16.84 7.72 1.47
C ALA A 5 16.79 7.08 2.88
N GLU A 6 17.27 7.81 3.88
CA GLU A 6 17.41 7.34 5.26
C GLU A 6 16.05 7.03 5.90
N ALA A 7 15.02 7.87 5.73
CA ALA A 7 13.72 7.52 6.32
C ALA A 7 13.05 6.36 5.58
N SER A 8 13.21 6.26 4.25
CA SER A 8 12.70 5.12 3.48
C SER A 8 13.34 3.80 3.93
N PHE A 9 14.67 3.75 4.08
CA PHE A 9 15.34 2.56 4.60
C PHE A 9 15.05 2.29 6.08
N THR A 10 14.90 3.33 6.90
CA THR A 10 14.50 3.18 8.31
C THR A 10 13.11 2.58 8.43
N ALA A 11 12.15 3.07 7.64
CA ALA A 11 10.80 2.51 7.58
C ALA A 11 10.83 1.04 7.13
N ALA A 12 11.60 0.71 6.09
CA ALA A 12 11.78 -0.67 5.65
C ALA A 12 12.38 -1.58 6.74
N ALA A 13 13.43 -1.12 7.42
CA ALA A 13 14.10 -1.86 8.48
C ALA A 13 13.21 -2.15 9.69
N ILE A 14 12.23 -1.29 9.97
CA ILE A 14 11.23 -1.50 11.02
C ILE A 14 10.10 -2.41 10.53
N LEU A 15 9.56 -2.13 9.34
CA LEU A 15 8.33 -2.72 8.86
C LEU A 15 8.49 -4.14 8.33
N MET A 16 9.61 -4.47 7.69
CA MET A 16 9.83 -5.82 7.19
C MET A 16 9.90 -6.84 8.35
N PRO A 17 10.73 -6.67 9.41
CA PRO A 17 10.71 -7.57 10.55
C PRO A 17 9.37 -7.60 11.28
N ALA A 18 8.75 -6.43 11.48
CA ALA A 18 7.45 -6.34 12.13
C ALA A 18 6.35 -7.07 11.34
N GLY A 19 6.38 -6.98 10.01
CA GLY A 19 5.48 -7.69 9.11
C GLY A 19 5.69 -9.20 9.10
N VAL A 20 6.94 -9.68 9.17
CA VAL A 20 7.24 -11.11 9.35
C VAL A 20 6.68 -11.59 10.69
N LEU A 21 6.92 -10.84 11.77
CA LEU A 21 6.42 -11.17 13.10
C LEU A 21 4.89 -11.21 13.16
N SER A 22 4.20 -10.18 12.62
CA SER A 22 2.74 -10.15 12.59
C SER A 22 2.17 -11.29 11.75
N THR A 23 2.76 -11.58 10.58
CA THR A 23 2.32 -12.69 9.73
C THR A 23 2.49 -14.04 10.43
N TYR A 24 3.64 -14.27 11.08
CA TYR A 24 3.89 -15.47 11.86
C TYR A 24 2.88 -15.62 13.01
N ARG A 25 2.53 -14.51 13.68
CA ARG A 25 1.53 -14.50 14.74
C ARG A 25 0.12 -14.78 14.21
N ALA A 26 -0.25 -14.23 13.06
CA ALA A 26 -1.51 -14.56 12.39
C ALA A 26 -1.57 -16.05 12.01
N TRP A 27 -0.46 -16.63 11.53
CA TRP A 27 -0.36 -18.07 11.22
C TRP A 27 -0.67 -18.96 12.44
N GLN A 28 -0.18 -18.58 13.62
CA GLN A 28 -0.39 -19.31 14.87
C GLN A 28 -1.77 -19.09 15.52
N THR A 29 -2.48 -18.03 15.15
CA THR A 29 -3.72 -17.62 15.83
C THR A 29 -4.93 -17.77 14.93
N ASP A 30 -5.03 -16.95 13.88
CA ASP A 30 -6.12 -16.99 12.91
C ASP A 30 -5.60 -16.70 11.51
N ARG A 31 -5.57 -17.77 10.69
CA ARG A 31 -5.03 -17.73 9.33
C ARG A 31 -5.79 -16.79 8.40
N ARG A 32 -7.03 -16.41 8.74
CA ARG A 32 -7.80 -15.42 7.97
C ARG A 32 -7.12 -14.05 7.93
N TYR A 33 -6.33 -13.73 8.95
CA TYR A 33 -5.60 -12.46 9.03
C TYR A 33 -4.22 -12.50 8.36
N LEU A 34 -3.80 -13.61 7.74
CA LEU A 34 -2.46 -13.71 7.14
C LEU A 34 -2.20 -12.62 6.12
N ALA A 35 -3.15 -12.41 5.19
CA ALA A 35 -3.00 -11.43 4.12
C ALA A 35 -2.93 -10.00 4.66
N ILE A 36 -3.74 -9.64 5.66
CA ILE A 36 -3.69 -8.30 6.26
C ILE A 36 -2.43 -8.11 7.15
N ALA A 37 -2.00 -9.16 7.84
CA ALA A 37 -0.82 -9.14 8.69
C ALA A 37 0.50 -9.08 7.90
N ALA A 38 0.47 -9.41 6.60
CA ALA A 38 1.59 -9.27 5.68
C ALA A 38 1.75 -7.87 5.10
N LEU A 39 0.73 -7.00 5.18
CA LEU A 39 0.78 -5.64 4.63
C LEU A 39 1.97 -4.81 5.16
N PRO A 40 2.35 -4.85 6.46
CA PRO A 40 3.53 -4.12 6.94
C PRO A 40 4.81 -4.55 6.22
N PHE A 41 4.98 -5.85 5.93
CA PHE A 41 6.13 -6.33 5.17
C PHE A 41 6.14 -5.76 3.74
N LEU A 42 4.99 -5.74 3.07
CA LEU A 42 4.85 -5.19 1.73
C LEU A 42 5.09 -3.67 1.70
N PHE A 43 4.61 -2.92 2.70
CA PHE A 43 4.93 -1.50 2.85
C PHE A 43 6.43 -1.30 3.10
N GLY A 44 7.06 -2.16 3.90
CA GLY A 44 8.50 -2.14 4.11
C GLY A 44 9.29 -2.38 2.81
N LEU A 45 8.84 -3.32 1.97
CA LEU A 45 9.45 -3.57 0.67
C LEU A 45 9.27 -2.37 -0.28
N GLN A 46 8.09 -1.75 -0.29
CA GLN A 46 7.86 -0.53 -1.06
C GLN A 46 8.72 0.65 -0.56
N GLN A 47 8.94 0.76 0.75
CA GLN A 47 9.83 1.79 1.29
C GLN A 47 11.30 1.49 0.98
N ALA A 48 11.70 0.22 0.95
CA ALA A 48 13.03 -0.16 0.48
C ALA A 48 13.25 0.22 -0.99
N THR A 49 12.25 0.02 -1.86
CA THR A 49 12.37 0.43 -3.26
C THR A 49 12.45 1.96 -3.41
N GLU A 50 11.70 2.74 -2.62
CA GLU A 50 11.83 4.20 -2.59
C GLU A 50 13.22 4.65 -2.10
N GLY A 51 13.78 3.97 -1.10
CA GLY A 51 15.16 4.21 -0.65
C GLY A 51 16.17 3.98 -1.78
N LEU A 52 15.99 2.93 -2.58
CA LEU A 52 16.82 2.67 -3.76
C LEU A 52 16.64 3.71 -4.87
N VAL A 53 15.42 4.24 -5.07
CA VAL A 53 15.17 5.37 -5.99
C VAL A 53 16.00 6.59 -5.59
N TRP A 54 16.02 6.94 -4.29
CA TRP A 54 16.84 8.02 -3.77
C TRP A 54 18.33 7.78 -3.99
N THR A 55 18.84 6.59 -3.65
CA THR A 55 20.26 6.25 -3.82
C THR A 55 20.67 6.33 -5.29
N ALA A 56 19.87 5.79 -6.21
CA ALA A 56 20.13 5.88 -7.65
C ALA A 56 20.13 7.33 -8.15
N GLY A 57 19.19 8.15 -7.65
CA GLY A 57 19.14 9.59 -7.94
C GLY A 57 20.40 10.34 -7.49
N GLN A 58 20.93 10.00 -6.31
CA GLN A 58 22.18 10.57 -5.79
C GLN A 58 23.41 10.16 -6.63
N TRP A 59 23.41 8.95 -7.20
CA TRP A 59 24.45 8.49 -8.12
C TRP A 59 24.32 9.07 -9.53
N GLY A 60 23.20 9.72 -9.86
CA GLY A 60 22.91 10.22 -11.20
C GLY A 60 22.60 9.11 -12.22
N ASP A 61 22.33 7.88 -11.76
CA ASP A 61 22.04 6.74 -12.63
C ASP A 61 20.55 6.68 -12.97
N GLN A 62 20.19 7.27 -14.11
CA GLN A 62 18.79 7.36 -14.57
C GLN A 62 18.17 6.00 -14.90
N ASP A 63 18.97 5.02 -15.30
CA ASP A 63 18.48 3.67 -15.61
C ASP A 63 18.08 2.94 -14.32
N LEU A 64 18.86 3.09 -13.25
CA LEU A 64 18.51 2.57 -11.93
C LEU A 64 17.32 3.31 -11.32
N VAL A 65 17.26 4.64 -11.46
CA VAL A 65 16.09 5.43 -11.02
C VAL A 65 14.82 4.90 -11.69
N THR A 66 14.84 4.71 -13.00
CA THR A 66 13.70 4.20 -13.76
C THR A 66 13.30 2.80 -13.29
N ARG A 67 14.26 1.87 -13.17
CA ARG A 67 14.00 0.49 -12.72
C ARG A 67 13.40 0.42 -11.31
N TYR A 68 13.95 1.18 -10.36
CA TYR A 68 13.41 1.21 -9.00
C TYR A 68 12.09 1.95 -8.91
N SER A 69 11.87 2.98 -9.74
CA SER A 69 10.60 3.67 -9.83
C SER A 69 9.50 2.75 -10.37
N LEU A 70 9.78 1.92 -11.39
CA LEU A 70 8.86 0.89 -11.86
C LEU A 70 8.50 -0.09 -10.73
N ALA A 71 9.50 -0.57 -9.99
CA ALA A 71 9.27 -1.47 -8.85
C ALA A 71 8.43 -0.81 -7.75
N TYR A 72 8.65 0.48 -7.46
CA TYR A 72 7.83 1.24 -6.52
C TYR A 72 6.38 1.41 -7.01
N MET A 73 6.22 1.75 -8.29
CA MET A 73 4.93 1.97 -8.92
C MET A 73 4.10 0.69 -9.07
N PHE A 74 4.74 -0.48 -9.14
CA PHE A 74 4.06 -1.77 -9.04
C PHE A 74 3.25 -1.89 -7.73
N PHE A 75 3.80 -1.43 -6.60
CA PHE A 75 3.05 -1.47 -5.34
C PHE A 75 1.84 -0.56 -5.40
N THR A 76 2.05 0.67 -5.88
CA THR A 76 1.00 1.68 -6.03
C THR A 76 -0.11 1.17 -6.93
N TRP A 77 0.18 0.80 -8.17
CA TRP A 77 -0.84 0.51 -9.18
C TRP A 77 -1.41 -0.91 -9.09
N LEU A 78 -0.65 -1.91 -8.69
CA LEU A 78 -1.11 -3.30 -8.68
C LEU A 78 -1.23 -3.87 -7.27
N ALA A 79 -0.19 -3.78 -6.45
CA ALA A 79 -0.19 -4.48 -5.16
C ALA A 79 -1.25 -3.95 -4.19
N TRP A 80 -1.46 -2.62 -4.09
CA TRP A 80 -2.46 -2.07 -3.17
C TRP A 80 -3.91 -2.25 -3.64
N PRO A 81 -4.28 -1.94 -4.90
CA PRO A 81 -5.66 -2.11 -5.37
C PRO A 81 -6.14 -3.56 -5.36
N VAL A 82 -5.24 -4.52 -5.51
CA VAL A 82 -5.57 -5.95 -5.40
C VAL A 82 -5.42 -6.42 -3.95
N GLY A 83 -4.31 -6.09 -3.29
CA GLY A 83 -3.97 -6.56 -1.96
C GLY A 83 -4.93 -6.09 -0.87
N ALA A 84 -5.41 -4.84 -0.95
CA ALA A 84 -6.38 -4.31 0.00
C ALA A 84 -7.68 -5.14 0.04
N PRO A 85 -8.43 -5.28 -1.06
CA PRO A 85 -9.64 -6.10 -1.06
C PRO A 85 -9.38 -7.59 -0.81
N VAL A 86 -8.28 -8.16 -1.32
CA VAL A 86 -7.91 -9.57 -1.05
C VAL A 86 -7.64 -9.81 0.43
N SER A 87 -6.95 -8.88 1.11
CA SER A 87 -6.68 -9.01 2.55
C SER A 87 -7.96 -9.04 3.38
N THR A 88 -8.98 -8.26 2.99
CA THR A 88 -10.29 -8.26 3.63
C THR A 88 -11.18 -9.43 3.23
N TYR A 89 -11.02 -9.95 2.01
CA TYR A 89 -11.77 -11.09 1.48
C TYR A 89 -11.58 -12.36 2.32
N PHE A 90 -10.39 -12.60 2.86
CA PHE A 90 -10.11 -13.76 3.71
C PHE A 90 -10.70 -13.65 5.11
N ILE A 91 -11.01 -12.43 5.56
CA ILE A 91 -11.58 -12.16 6.89
C ILE A 91 -13.11 -12.20 6.86
N GLU A 92 -13.73 -11.75 5.76
CA GLU A 92 -15.18 -11.64 5.61
C GLU A 92 -15.90 -12.98 5.33
N HIS A 93 -17.16 -13.10 5.75
CA HIS A 93 -18.00 -14.29 5.55
C HIS A 93 -19.28 -13.98 4.76
N GLY A 94 -19.82 -15.00 4.08
CA GLY A 94 -21.12 -14.94 3.41
C GLY A 94 -21.17 -14.10 2.13
N ARG A 95 -22.34 -13.53 1.81
CA ARG A 95 -22.64 -12.91 0.51
C ARG A 95 -21.84 -11.64 0.19
N ARG A 96 -21.20 -11.01 1.18
CA ARG A 96 -20.32 -9.84 0.97
C ARG A 96 -18.97 -10.22 0.39
N ARG A 97 -18.57 -11.49 0.46
CA ARG A 97 -17.27 -11.96 -0.01
C ARG A 97 -17.07 -11.72 -1.51
N SER A 98 -18.13 -11.81 -2.33
CA SER A 98 -18.08 -11.50 -3.77
C SER A 98 -17.81 -10.01 -4.07
N LEU A 99 -18.22 -9.10 -3.18
CA LEU A 99 -17.97 -7.66 -3.33
C LEU A 99 -16.46 -7.37 -3.28
N TYR A 100 -15.72 -8.03 -2.40
CA TYR A 100 -14.27 -7.86 -2.31
C TYR A 100 -13.54 -8.45 -3.53
N LEU A 101 -14.06 -9.53 -4.13
CA LEU A 101 -13.52 -10.01 -5.41
C LEU A 101 -13.75 -8.99 -6.52
N PHE A 102 -14.93 -8.37 -6.58
CA PHE A 102 -15.19 -7.29 -7.52
C PHE A 102 -14.19 -6.14 -7.33
N PHE A 103 -13.96 -5.68 -6.10
CA PHE A 103 -12.95 -4.65 -5.82
C PHE A 103 -11.55 -5.07 -6.25
N ALA A 104 -11.14 -6.32 -5.99
CA ALA A 104 -9.82 -6.83 -6.37
C ALA A 104 -9.65 -6.92 -7.89
N ILE A 105 -10.67 -7.37 -8.62
CA ILE A 105 -10.66 -7.44 -10.09
C ILE A 105 -10.65 -6.04 -10.68
N ALA A 106 -11.53 -5.14 -10.21
CA ALA A 106 -11.58 -3.76 -10.67
C ALA A 106 -10.26 -3.02 -10.40
N GLY A 107 -9.70 -3.20 -9.20
CA GLY A 107 -8.39 -2.66 -8.82
C GLY A 107 -7.26 -3.22 -9.68
N GLY A 108 -7.25 -4.53 -9.92
CA GLY A 108 -6.27 -5.17 -10.80
C GLY A 108 -6.38 -4.72 -12.25
N MET A 109 -7.60 -4.54 -12.78
CA MET A 109 -7.82 -4.05 -14.13
C MET A 109 -7.37 -2.59 -14.28
N LEU A 110 -7.78 -1.71 -13.36
CA LEU A 110 -7.34 -0.31 -13.36
C LEU A 110 -5.82 -0.21 -13.22
N GLY A 111 -5.26 -1.00 -12.28
CA GLY A 111 -3.83 -1.08 -12.03
C GLY A 111 -3.04 -1.56 -13.24
N ALA A 112 -3.48 -2.64 -13.88
CA ALA A 112 -2.81 -3.17 -15.07
C ALA A 112 -2.91 -2.21 -16.25
N LEU A 113 -4.09 -1.60 -16.46
CA LEU A 113 -4.30 -0.59 -17.49
C LEU A 113 -3.32 0.58 -17.34
N GLN A 114 -2.99 0.96 -16.10
CA GLN A 114 -2.08 2.08 -15.85
C GLN A 114 -0.60 1.68 -15.75
N TYR A 115 -0.29 0.47 -15.30
CA TYR A 115 1.08 0.01 -15.07
C TYR A 115 1.75 -0.60 -16.32
N VAL A 116 1.02 -1.39 -17.11
CA VAL A 116 1.56 -2.05 -18.32
C VAL A 116 2.11 -1.07 -19.36
N PRO A 117 1.49 0.10 -19.63
CA PRO A 117 1.98 1.02 -20.65
C PRO A 117 3.37 1.60 -20.37
N TYR A 118 3.83 1.62 -19.11
CA TYR A 118 5.18 2.07 -18.78
C TYR A 118 6.28 1.23 -19.46
N PHE A 119 5.99 -0.01 -19.82
CA PHE A 119 6.93 -0.89 -20.54
C PHE A 119 6.88 -0.72 -22.06
N ALA A 120 5.82 -0.11 -22.59
CA ALA A 120 5.62 0.10 -24.02
C ALA A 120 6.06 1.49 -24.49
N HIS A 121 6.10 2.47 -23.59
CA HIS A 121 6.41 3.86 -23.92
C HIS A 121 7.45 4.46 -22.97
N GLU A 122 8.63 4.73 -23.51
CA GLU A 122 9.70 5.43 -22.79
C GLU A 122 9.27 6.86 -22.42
N GLY A 123 9.67 7.33 -21.23
CA GLY A 123 9.36 8.67 -20.72
C GLY A 123 7.97 8.83 -20.08
N TRP A 124 7.10 7.81 -20.11
CA TRP A 124 5.77 7.89 -19.49
C TRP A 124 5.78 7.84 -17.96
N LEU A 125 6.86 7.34 -17.38
CA LEU A 125 7.17 7.43 -15.97
C LEU A 125 8.37 8.36 -15.83
N THR A 126 8.15 9.55 -15.27
CA THR A 126 9.21 10.51 -14.97
C THR A 126 9.33 10.68 -13.47
N THR A 127 10.53 10.44 -12.93
CA THR A 127 10.80 10.56 -11.49
C THR A 127 11.53 11.87 -11.23
N THR A 128 10.86 12.81 -10.54
CA THR A 128 11.44 14.11 -10.17
C THR A 128 11.76 14.13 -8.68
N PHE A 129 12.98 14.52 -8.34
CA PHE A 129 13.41 14.68 -6.95
C PHE A 129 13.11 16.12 -6.49
N LEU A 130 12.24 16.26 -5.51
CA LEU A 130 12.03 17.50 -4.75
C LEU A 130 12.88 17.45 -3.48
N GLU A 131 13.13 18.61 -2.85
CA GLU A 131 13.94 18.68 -1.61
C GLU A 131 13.55 17.64 -0.55
N ARG A 132 12.24 17.35 -0.42
CA ARG A 132 11.64 16.52 0.62
C ARG A 132 10.54 15.61 0.08
N ALA A 133 10.66 15.16 -1.16
CA ALA A 133 9.76 14.16 -1.74
C ALA A 133 10.28 13.65 -3.08
N VAL A 134 9.97 12.41 -3.42
CA VAL A 134 10.00 11.95 -4.81
C VAL A 134 8.63 12.23 -5.41
N ARG A 135 8.61 12.84 -6.59
CA ARG A 135 7.39 13.01 -7.37
C ARG A 135 7.46 12.08 -8.56
N TYR A 136 6.57 11.09 -8.57
CA TYR A 136 6.33 10.26 -9.74
C TYR A 136 5.32 10.98 -10.63
N GLN A 137 5.80 11.46 -11.77
CA GLN A 137 4.97 12.05 -12.81
C GLN A 137 4.68 11.00 -13.86
N ASP A 138 3.40 10.64 -13.94
CA ASP A 138 2.91 9.68 -14.92
C ASP A 138 2.10 10.39 -16.00
N VAL A 139 2.25 9.91 -17.23
CA VAL A 139 1.22 10.04 -18.26
C VAL A 139 0.21 8.92 -18.04
N ASN A 140 -1.03 9.25 -17.64
CA ASN A 140 -2.06 8.22 -17.54
C ASN A 140 -2.73 8.02 -18.88
N LEU A 141 -2.92 6.77 -19.32
CA LEU A 141 -3.70 6.47 -20.52
C LEU A 141 -5.11 7.06 -20.46
N LEU A 142 -5.67 7.09 -19.25
CA LEU A 142 -6.99 7.63 -18.99
C LEU A 142 -7.02 9.16 -19.01
N ASP A 143 -5.89 9.89 -18.99
CA ASP A 143 -5.91 11.37 -19.06
C ASP A 143 -6.58 11.87 -20.35
N PHE A 144 -6.61 11.05 -21.41
CA PHE A 144 -7.30 11.33 -22.67
C PHE A 144 -8.82 11.11 -22.62
N VAL A 145 -9.34 10.42 -21.59
CA VAL A 145 -10.75 10.00 -21.49
C VAL A 145 -11.43 10.55 -20.23
N VAL A 146 -10.68 10.65 -19.13
CA VAL A 146 -11.18 10.99 -17.79
C VAL A 146 -10.17 11.92 -17.11
N THR A 147 -10.66 12.88 -16.32
CA THR A 147 -9.77 13.75 -15.55
C THR A 147 -8.92 12.95 -14.56
N ARG A 148 -7.69 13.40 -14.35
CA ARG A 148 -6.71 12.78 -13.44
C ARG A 148 -7.24 12.64 -12.01
N GLU A 149 -7.97 13.64 -11.53
CA GLU A 149 -8.64 13.63 -10.21
C GLU A 149 -9.65 12.48 -10.09
N THR A 150 -10.44 12.21 -11.13
CA THR A 150 -11.40 11.10 -11.12
C THR A 150 -10.70 9.75 -11.07
N THR A 151 -9.64 9.55 -11.86
CA THR A 151 -8.87 8.29 -11.85
C THR A 151 -8.27 8.02 -10.48
N TYR A 152 -7.69 9.04 -9.84
CA TYR A 152 -7.19 8.91 -8.47
C TYR A 152 -8.30 8.73 -7.43
N GLY A 153 -9.45 9.38 -7.60
CA GLY A 153 -10.62 9.16 -6.75
C GLY A 153 -11.12 7.72 -6.80
N ILE A 154 -11.20 7.14 -8.01
CA ILE A 154 -11.55 5.73 -8.22
C ILE A 154 -10.50 4.83 -7.56
N TYR A 155 -9.21 5.07 -7.83
CA TYR A 155 -8.11 4.33 -7.21
C TYR A 155 -8.20 4.33 -5.68
N ALA A 156 -8.33 5.52 -5.08
CA ALA A 156 -8.39 5.69 -3.63
C ALA A 156 -9.61 4.98 -3.04
N ALA A 157 -10.75 5.02 -3.73
CA ALA A 157 -11.93 4.28 -3.34
C ALA A 157 -11.70 2.76 -3.40
N LEU A 158 -11.10 2.23 -4.48
CA LEU A 158 -10.81 0.80 -4.62
C LEU A 158 -9.88 0.27 -3.53
N VAL A 159 -8.94 1.09 -3.05
CA VAL A 159 -8.03 0.71 -1.96
C VAL A 159 -8.66 0.88 -0.58
N THR A 160 -9.42 1.96 -0.35
CA THR A 160 -9.87 2.36 0.99
C THR A 160 -11.23 1.76 1.37
N VAL A 161 -12.18 1.73 0.43
CA VAL A 161 -13.56 1.28 0.68
C VAL A 161 -13.64 -0.18 1.16
N PRO A 162 -12.86 -1.14 0.63
CA PRO A 162 -12.86 -2.51 1.15
C PRO A 162 -12.62 -2.57 2.66
N PHE A 163 -11.64 -1.83 3.18
CA PHE A 163 -11.37 -1.81 4.62
C PHE A 163 -12.53 -1.20 5.42
N LEU A 164 -13.14 -0.11 4.93
CA LEU A 164 -14.25 0.56 5.58
C LEU A 164 -15.55 -0.27 5.61
N LEU A 165 -15.77 -1.10 4.59
CA LEU A 165 -16.95 -1.99 4.51
C LEU A 165 -16.83 -3.25 5.37
N SER A 166 -15.63 -3.55 5.87
CA SER A 166 -15.38 -4.74 6.68
C SER A 166 -16.26 -4.79 7.93
N ARG A 167 -16.78 -5.99 8.25
CA ARG A 167 -17.47 -6.24 9.52
C ARG A 167 -16.51 -6.33 10.70
N ASP A 168 -15.24 -6.62 10.46
CA ASP A 168 -14.22 -6.66 11.50
C ASP A 168 -13.90 -5.23 11.96
N ARG A 169 -14.09 -4.96 13.26
CA ARG A 169 -13.91 -3.61 13.82
C ARG A 169 -12.46 -3.12 13.69
N ALA A 170 -11.49 -4.01 13.82
CA ALA A 170 -10.09 -3.62 13.77
C ALA A 170 -9.65 -3.33 12.32
N VAL A 171 -10.14 -4.11 11.35
CA VAL A 171 -9.96 -3.80 9.92
C VAL A 171 -10.62 -2.47 9.56
N LYS A 172 -11.82 -2.18 10.10
CA LYS A 172 -12.50 -0.91 9.88
C LYS A 172 -11.73 0.28 10.45
N VAL A 173 -11.15 0.15 11.64
CA VAL A 173 -10.26 1.17 12.22
C VAL A 173 -9.05 1.40 11.33
N PHE A 174 -8.43 0.34 10.79
CA PHE A 174 -7.37 0.49 9.81
C PHE A 174 -7.84 1.26 8.57
N GLY A 175 -9.03 0.94 8.04
CA GLY A 175 -9.66 1.70 6.95
C GLY A 175 -9.85 3.19 7.26
N LEU A 176 -10.23 3.54 8.49
CA LEU A 176 -10.35 4.94 8.94
C LEU A 176 -8.98 5.63 9.02
N LEU A 177 -7.93 4.92 9.44
CA LEU A 177 -6.56 5.44 9.41
C LEU A 177 -6.12 5.70 7.96
N VAL A 178 -6.40 4.77 7.03
CA VAL A 178 -6.12 4.95 5.59
C VAL A 178 -6.82 6.19 5.06
N LEU A 179 -8.11 6.36 5.38
CA LEU A 179 -8.89 7.52 4.97
C LEU A 179 -8.32 8.82 5.57
N GLY A 180 -7.92 8.81 6.85
CA GLY A 180 -7.29 9.97 7.48
C GLY A 180 -5.98 10.37 6.81
N VAL A 181 -5.12 9.38 6.52
CA VAL A 181 -3.86 9.60 5.77
C VAL A 181 -4.15 10.15 4.37
N LEU A 182 -5.14 9.62 3.67
CA LEU A 182 -5.57 10.11 2.36
C LEU A 182 -5.98 11.59 2.41
N VAL A 183 -6.83 11.96 3.35
CA VAL A 183 -7.31 13.35 3.53
C VAL A 183 -6.16 14.29 3.84
N VAL A 184 -5.27 13.92 4.77
CA VAL A 184 -4.08 14.72 5.10
C VAL A 184 -3.16 14.86 3.89
N THR A 185 -2.95 13.78 3.14
CA THR A 185 -2.10 13.79 1.95
C THR A 185 -2.65 14.71 0.88
N TYR A 186 -3.96 14.63 0.58
CA TYR A 186 -4.58 15.47 -0.44
C TYR A 186 -4.62 16.95 -0.03
N THR A 187 -4.91 17.24 1.25
CA THR A 187 -5.06 18.62 1.73
C THR A 187 -3.72 19.37 1.83
N PHE A 188 -2.65 18.69 2.26
CA PHE A 188 -1.37 19.34 2.57
C PHE A 188 -0.23 18.99 1.60
N PHE A 189 -0.35 17.88 0.87
CA PHE A 189 0.76 17.30 0.09
C PHE A 189 0.34 16.84 -1.31
N ALA A 190 -0.63 17.50 -1.94
CA ALA A 190 -1.09 17.20 -3.30
C ALA A 190 0.03 17.24 -4.36
N TYR A 191 1.18 17.85 -4.08
CA TYR A 191 2.33 17.86 -5.00
C TYR A 191 3.11 16.54 -5.04
N ALA A 192 3.01 15.70 -3.99
CA ALA A 192 3.74 14.45 -3.83
C ALA A 192 2.85 13.35 -3.19
N TYR A 193 1.58 13.31 -3.58
CA TYR A 193 0.57 12.49 -2.92
C TYR A 193 0.88 10.99 -2.94
N ILE A 194 1.50 10.45 -3.99
CA ILE A 194 1.84 9.01 -4.08
C ILE A 194 2.80 8.63 -2.96
N SER A 195 3.95 9.30 -2.87
CA SER A 195 4.97 9.04 -1.85
C SER A 195 4.46 9.29 -0.44
N VAL A 196 3.74 10.39 -0.22
CA VAL A 196 3.24 10.75 1.12
C VAL A 196 2.16 9.77 1.58
N PHE A 197 1.25 9.36 0.68
CA PHE A 197 0.23 8.37 1.00
C PHE A 197 0.84 7.01 1.33
N CYS A 198 1.82 6.56 0.54
CA CYS A 198 2.48 5.27 0.76
C CYS A 198 3.31 5.27 2.06
N PHE A 199 3.99 6.37 2.38
CA PHE A 199 4.68 6.54 3.67
C PHE A 199 3.71 6.57 4.85
N GLY A 200 2.58 7.29 4.71
CA GLY A 200 1.51 7.26 5.70
C GLY A 200 0.93 5.85 5.86
N GLY A 201 0.88 5.09 4.76
CA GLY A 201 0.57 3.66 4.72
C GLY A 201 1.51 2.81 5.56
N ALA A 202 2.81 3.07 5.41
CA ALA A 202 3.87 2.47 6.20
C ALA A 202 3.64 2.72 7.71
N LEU A 203 3.35 3.96 8.10
CA LEU A 203 3.04 4.35 9.49
C LEU A 203 1.79 3.66 10.04
N MET A 204 0.66 3.71 9.31
CA MET A 204 -0.58 3.08 9.77
C MET A 204 -0.47 1.55 9.81
N SER A 205 0.41 0.93 9.03
CA SER A 205 0.60 -0.53 9.07
C SER A 205 1.14 -1.03 10.43
N LEU A 206 1.77 -0.16 11.25
CA LEU A 206 2.13 -0.48 12.63
C LEU A 206 0.90 -0.80 13.50
N TYR A 207 -0.26 -0.21 13.19
CA TYR A 207 -1.52 -0.58 13.84
C TYR A 207 -1.86 -2.05 13.59
N LEU A 208 -1.63 -2.57 12.37
CA LEU A 208 -1.90 -3.97 12.02
C LEU A 208 -0.98 -4.92 12.81
N VAL A 209 0.27 -4.53 13.02
CA VAL A 209 1.21 -5.27 13.87
C VAL A 209 0.68 -5.33 15.31
N ALA A 210 0.34 -4.18 15.89
CA ALA A 210 -0.20 -4.10 17.24
C ALA A 210 -1.51 -4.90 17.40
N MET A 211 -2.41 -4.79 16.43
CA MET A 211 -3.67 -5.54 16.37
C MET A 211 -3.42 -7.06 16.38
N THR A 212 -2.49 -7.53 15.54
CA THR A 212 -2.21 -8.96 15.39
C THR A 212 -1.52 -9.53 16.64
N LEU A 213 -0.63 -8.76 17.26
CA LEU A 213 0.04 -9.14 18.50
C LEU A 213 -0.90 -9.24 19.71
N ARG A 214 -1.99 -8.49 19.72
CA ARG A 214 -3.01 -8.51 20.79
C ARG A 214 -4.00 -9.68 20.68
N LYS A 215 -4.05 -10.40 19.56
CA LYS A 215 -4.94 -11.56 19.41
C LYS A 215 -4.47 -12.72 20.30
N PRO A 216 -5.35 -13.32 21.12
CA PRO A 216 -5.00 -14.48 21.94
C PRO A 216 -4.54 -15.66 21.08
N ARG A 217 -3.57 -16.44 21.58
CA ARG A 217 -3.18 -17.68 20.94
C ARG A 217 -4.30 -18.70 21.06
N THR A 218 -4.70 -19.27 19.92
CA THR A 218 -5.64 -20.38 19.80
C THR A 218 -5.00 -21.62 20.43
N GLY A 219 -5.10 -21.73 21.75
CA GLY A 219 -4.37 -22.70 22.58
C GLY A 219 -4.24 -22.32 24.06
N SER A 220 -4.50 -21.06 24.43
CA SER A 220 -4.48 -20.61 25.84
C SER A 220 -5.84 -20.75 26.56
N ALA A 221 -6.87 -21.25 25.90
CA ALA A 221 -8.23 -21.38 26.45
C ALA A 221 -8.56 -22.81 26.92
N MET A 222 -7.55 -23.61 27.27
CA MET A 222 -7.71 -24.97 27.80
C MET A 222 -6.90 -25.14 29.09
N GLY A 223 -7.13 -24.24 30.04
CA GLY A 223 -6.41 -24.20 31.31
C GLY A 223 -7.07 -23.23 32.28
N THR A 224 -8.34 -23.46 32.59
CA THR A 224 -9.04 -23.08 33.83
C THR A 224 -10.51 -23.45 33.67
N VAL A 225 -10.87 -24.65 34.13
CA VAL A 225 -11.86 -24.99 35.18
C VAL A 225 -11.95 -26.51 35.19
#